data_AF-A0A3D5U9M0-F1
#
_entry.id   AF-A0A3D5U9M0-F1
#
_cell.length_a   1.000
_cell.length_b   1.000
_cell.length_c   1.000
_cell.angle_alpha   90.00
_cell.angle_beta   90.00
_cell.angle_gamma   90.00
#
_symmetry.space_group_name_H-M   'P 1'
#
loop_
_entity.id
_entity.type
_entity.pdbx_description
1 polymer ?
#
loop_
_entity_poly.entity_id
_entity_poly.type
_entity_poly.pdbx_seq_one_letter_code
_entity_poly.pdbx_strand_id
1 'polypeptide(L)'
;MKIKMTKEFIRKLPKTDLHVHLDGSVRISTIIDLAKKQKINLPTMDEQELRKMIVCGEHTVSLEDYLRGFDIVNMVLQDKEGLKRAAYELAEDAAQENVRYMEVRYSPILHTHKGLKLTEISQAVIDGLKQGERDFDIKTGVIICGIRNMDP
;
A
#
# COMPACT_ATOMS: atom_id res chain seq x y z
N MET A 1 35.91 14.09 8.03
CA MET A 1 35.05 14.73 7.02
C MET A 1 33.60 14.61 7.49
N LYS A 2 32.85 15.71 7.70
CA LYS A 2 31.43 15.64 8.07
C LYS A 2 30.59 15.48 6.80
N ILE A 3 29.90 14.34 6.67
CA ILE A 3 28.96 14.14 5.55
C ILE A 3 27.71 14.98 5.82
N LYS A 4 27.31 15.81 4.86
CA LYS A 4 26.09 16.62 4.95
C LYS A 4 24.89 15.76 4.53
N MET A 5 23.93 15.56 5.42
CA MET A 5 22.71 14.78 5.16
C MET A 5 21.70 15.58 4.33
N THR A 6 21.97 15.75 3.03
CA THR A 6 20.99 16.35 2.10
C THR A 6 19.93 15.31 1.71
N LYS A 7 18.76 15.78 1.23
CA LYS A 7 17.72 14.88 0.67
C LYS A 7 18.27 14.02 -0.47
N GLU A 8 19.11 14.60 -1.33
CA GLU A 8 19.75 13.87 -2.43
C GLU A 8 20.66 12.75 -1.91
N PHE A 9 21.45 13.03 -0.88
CA PHE A 9 22.29 12.02 -0.24
C PHE A 9 21.43 10.87 0.35
N ILE A 10 20.37 11.20 1.09
CA ILE A 10 19.45 10.20 1.69
C ILE A 10 18.77 9.34 0.61
N ARG A 11 18.34 9.94 -0.50
CA ARG A 11 17.77 9.21 -1.64
C ARG A 11 18.79 8.23 -2.23
N LYS A 12 20.06 8.60 -2.33
CA LYS A 12 21.14 7.75 -2.87
C LYS A 12 21.59 6.62 -1.93
N LEU A 13 21.25 6.65 -0.64
CA LEU A 13 21.59 5.55 0.27
C LEU A 13 20.82 4.27 -0.10
N PRO A 14 21.45 3.09 -0.17
CA PRO A 14 20.69 1.85 -0.27
C PRO A 14 19.93 1.63 1.04
N LYS A 15 18.66 1.29 0.95
CA LYS A 15 17.77 1.15 2.12
C LYS A 15 17.07 -0.20 2.14
N THR A 16 16.63 -0.59 3.33
CA THR A 16 15.65 -1.66 3.52
C THR A 16 14.40 -1.06 4.13
N ASP A 17 13.22 -1.54 3.73
CA ASP A 17 11.96 -1.23 4.41
C ASP A 17 11.33 -2.51 4.95
N LEU A 18 11.36 -2.66 6.27
CA LEU A 18 10.89 -3.88 6.95
C LEU A 18 9.51 -3.68 7.61
N HIS A 19 8.91 -2.49 7.43
CA HIS A 19 7.63 -2.16 8.05
C HIS A 19 6.81 -1.23 7.14
N VAL A 20 6.29 -1.80 6.05
CA VAL A 20 5.46 -1.07 5.10
C VAL A 20 4.16 -1.82 4.79
N HIS A 21 3.03 -1.14 5.01
CA HIS A 21 1.70 -1.72 4.81
C HIS A 21 1.23 -1.50 3.38
N LEU A 22 0.81 -2.56 2.68
CA LEU A 22 0.32 -2.46 1.30
C LEU A 22 -0.85 -1.47 1.17
N ASP A 23 -1.87 -1.66 2.00
CA ASP A 23 -3.10 -0.86 2.11
C ASP A 23 -2.83 0.55 2.66
N GLY A 24 -1.66 0.79 3.26
CA GLY A 24 -1.19 2.11 3.66
C GLY A 24 -0.35 2.83 2.59
N SER A 25 -0.05 2.19 1.46
CA SER A 25 0.86 2.72 0.43
C SER A 25 0.24 2.87 -0.96
N VAL A 26 -1.09 2.76 -1.08
CA VAL A 26 -1.77 2.95 -2.36
C VAL A 26 -1.80 4.43 -2.73
N ARG A 27 -1.36 4.76 -3.95
CA ARG A 27 -1.45 6.11 -4.50
C ARG A 27 -2.90 6.58 -4.57
N ILE A 28 -3.17 7.83 -4.23
CA ILE A 28 -4.53 8.40 -4.26
C ILE A 28 -5.13 8.35 -5.67
N SER A 29 -4.32 8.66 -6.68
CA SER A 29 -4.72 8.54 -8.09
C SER A 29 -5.11 7.10 -8.47
N THR A 30 -4.42 6.10 -7.92
CA THR A 30 -4.75 4.68 -8.10
C THR A 30 -6.07 4.32 -7.41
N ILE A 31 -6.34 4.85 -6.21
CA ILE A 31 -7.64 4.65 -5.53
C ILE A 31 -8.78 5.18 -6.41
N ILE A 32 -8.65 6.40 -6.93
CA ILE A 32 -9.66 7.03 -7.80
C ILE A 32 -9.86 6.24 -9.09
N ASP A 33 -8.77 5.80 -9.74
CA ASP A 33 -8.86 5.04 -10.99
C ASP A 33 -9.48 3.65 -10.78
N LEU A 34 -9.08 2.93 -9.73
CA LEU A 34 -9.68 1.64 -9.37
C LEU A 34 -11.16 1.81 -9.02
N ALA A 35 -11.54 2.84 -8.27
CA ALA A 35 -12.94 3.11 -7.95
C ALA A 35 -13.78 3.32 -9.22
N LYS A 36 -13.29 4.06 -10.22
CA LYS A 36 -13.98 4.23 -11.52
C LYS A 36 -14.15 2.89 -12.23
N LYS A 37 -13.08 2.11 -12.35
CA LYS A 37 -13.09 0.81 -13.04
C LYS A 37 -14.01 -0.21 -12.37
N GLN A 38 -13.98 -0.26 -11.04
CA GLN A 38 -14.76 -1.19 -10.23
C GLN A 38 -16.17 -0.65 -9.92
N LYS A 39 -16.53 0.56 -10.37
CA LYS A 39 -17.80 1.24 -10.10
C LYS A 39 -18.11 1.36 -8.60
N ILE A 40 -17.10 1.72 -7.81
CA ILE A 40 -17.19 1.94 -6.37
C ILE A 40 -17.48 3.41 -6.09
N ASN A 41 -18.44 3.66 -5.21
CA ASN A 41 -18.75 5.00 -4.73
C ASN A 41 -17.78 5.37 -3.60
N LEU A 42 -16.76 6.18 -3.92
CA LEU A 42 -15.93 6.81 -2.90
C LEU A 42 -16.68 8.00 -2.25
N PRO A 43 -16.29 8.43 -1.04
CA PRO A 43 -16.83 9.65 -0.42
C PRO A 43 -16.65 10.90 -1.30
N THR A 44 -15.61 10.91 -2.13
CA THR A 44 -15.33 11.96 -3.12
C THR A 44 -14.44 11.40 -4.23
N MET A 45 -14.56 11.98 -5.43
CA MET A 45 -13.67 11.70 -6.57
C MET A 45 -12.62 12.81 -6.78
N ASP A 46 -12.67 13.86 -5.96
CA ASP A 46 -11.66 14.90 -5.93
C ASP A 46 -10.42 14.42 -5.16
N GLU A 47 -9.25 14.53 -5.79
CA GLU A 47 -8.00 14.01 -5.23
C GLU A 47 -7.57 14.76 -3.95
N GLN A 48 -7.81 16.07 -3.88
CA GLN A 48 -7.40 16.87 -2.73
C GLN A 48 -8.29 16.59 -1.52
N GLU A 49 -9.61 16.48 -1.74
CA GLU A 49 -10.55 16.12 -0.69
C GLU A 49 -10.31 14.67 -0.22
N LEU A 50 -10.05 13.74 -1.14
CA LEU A 50 -9.73 12.35 -0.78
C LEU A 50 -8.43 12.28 0.03
N ARG A 51 -7.42 13.09 -0.34
CA ARG A 51 -6.16 13.19 0.41
C ARG A 51 -6.37 13.61 1.86
N LYS A 52 -7.25 14.57 2.12
CA LYS A 52 -7.57 15.02 3.49
C LYS A 52 -8.22 13.91 4.34
N MET A 53 -8.92 12.98 3.70
CA MET A 53 -9.58 11.86 4.39
C MET A 53 -8.63 10.69 4.69
N ILE A 54 -7.63 10.46 3.83
CA ILE A 54 -6.75 9.28 3.91
C ILE A 54 -5.41 9.60 4.57
N VAL A 55 -4.85 10.79 4.35
CA VAL A 55 -3.51 11.15 4.83
C VAL A 55 -3.59 11.72 6.24
N CYS A 56 -2.79 11.17 7.14
CA CYS A 56 -2.60 11.69 8.50
C CYS A 56 -2.27 13.19 8.48
N GLY A 57 -2.98 13.97 9.29
CA GLY A 57 -2.87 15.42 9.33
C GLY A 57 -3.12 15.99 10.72
N GLU A 58 -3.38 17.29 10.80
CA GLU A 58 -3.53 18.03 12.06
C GLU A 58 -4.68 17.53 12.95
N HIS A 59 -5.65 16.82 12.38
CA HIS A 59 -6.81 16.28 13.08
C HIS A 59 -6.65 14.81 13.50
N THR A 60 -5.53 14.16 13.18
CA THR A 60 -5.28 12.77 13.59
C THR A 60 -4.76 12.75 15.03
N VAL A 61 -5.64 12.47 16.00
CA VAL A 61 -5.32 12.53 17.44
C VAL A 61 -5.15 11.15 18.09
N SER A 62 -5.50 10.08 17.37
CA SER A 62 -5.39 8.71 17.85
C SER A 62 -5.05 7.73 16.73
N LEU A 63 -4.62 6.52 17.12
CA LEU A 63 -4.46 5.40 16.18
C LEU A 63 -5.79 5.05 15.50
N GLU A 64 -6.90 5.14 16.21
CA GLU A 64 -8.22 4.87 15.62
C GLU A 64 -8.53 5.85 14.49
N ASP A 65 -8.28 7.15 14.69
CA ASP A 65 -8.48 8.16 13.64
C ASP A 65 -7.58 7.89 12.42
N TYR A 66 -6.34 7.48 12.66
CA TYR A 66 -5.40 7.10 11.58
C TYR A 66 -5.92 5.93 10.76
N LEU A 67 -6.51 4.91 11.42
CA LEU A 67 -6.99 3.71 10.76
C LEU A 67 -8.23 3.94 9.89
N ARG A 68 -9.04 4.98 10.12
CA ARG A 68 -10.23 5.29 9.29
C ARG A 68 -9.88 5.51 7.81
N GLY A 69 -8.68 6.00 7.51
CA GLY A 69 -8.21 6.14 6.13
C GLY A 69 -8.13 4.80 5.38
N PHE A 70 -7.81 3.72 6.08
CA PHE A 70 -7.68 2.37 5.51
C PHE A 70 -9.02 1.84 5.04
N ASP A 71 -10.14 2.22 5.66
CA ASP A 71 -11.47 1.80 5.22
C ASP A 71 -11.72 2.21 3.76
N ILE A 72 -11.32 3.44 3.39
CA ILE A 72 -11.46 3.98 2.04
C ILE A 72 -10.55 3.23 1.06
N VAL A 73 -9.28 3.01 1.43
CA VAL A 73 -8.33 2.30 0.56
C VAL A 73 -8.81 0.86 0.33
N ASN A 74 -9.28 0.19 1.39
CA ASN A 74 -9.73 -1.19 1.32
C ASN A 74 -10.96 -1.38 0.44
N MET A 75 -11.77 -0.35 0.19
CA MET A 75 -12.90 -0.44 -0.76
C MET A 75 -12.43 -0.90 -2.14
N VAL A 76 -11.28 -0.41 -2.62
CA VAL A 76 -10.76 -0.67 -3.98
C VAL A 76 -9.80 -1.86 -4.06
N LEU A 77 -9.45 -2.46 -2.91
CA LEU A 77 -8.57 -3.63 -2.81
C LEU A 77 -9.35 -4.94 -2.58
N GLN A 78 -10.56 -5.04 -3.17
CA GLN A 78 -11.42 -6.22 -3.03
C GLN A 78 -11.42 -7.14 -4.26
N ASP A 79 -10.51 -6.91 -5.22
CA ASP A 79 -10.30 -7.77 -6.38
C ASP A 79 -8.79 -8.00 -6.64
N LYS A 80 -8.49 -9.02 -7.46
CA LYS A 80 -7.10 -9.44 -7.76
C LYS A 80 -6.32 -8.34 -8.48
N GLU A 81 -6.97 -7.59 -9.37
CA GLU A 81 -6.32 -6.55 -10.17
C GLU A 81 -5.91 -5.36 -9.31
N GLY A 82 -6.76 -4.91 -8.39
CA GLY A 82 -6.46 -3.84 -7.44
C GLY A 82 -5.31 -4.21 -6.52
N LEU A 83 -5.34 -5.40 -5.93
CA LEU A 83 -4.27 -5.91 -5.06
C LEU A 83 -2.94 -6.05 -5.80
N LYS A 84 -2.95 -6.65 -6.99
CA LYS A 84 -1.75 -6.83 -7.81
C LYS A 84 -1.16 -5.49 -8.21
N ARG A 85 -1.99 -4.54 -8.63
CA ARG A 85 -1.56 -3.19 -9.02
C ARG A 85 -0.96 -2.44 -7.84
N ALA A 86 -1.63 -2.43 -6.68
CA ALA A 86 -1.12 -1.77 -5.48
C ALA A 86 0.27 -2.30 -5.10
N ALA A 87 0.45 -3.62 -5.16
CA ALA A 87 1.72 -4.26 -4.84
C ALA A 87 2.83 -3.93 -5.85
N TYR A 88 2.50 -3.90 -7.15
CA TYR A 88 3.43 -3.49 -8.20
C TYR A 88 3.87 -2.01 -8.04
N GLU A 89 2.92 -1.10 -7.84
CA GLU A 89 3.18 0.33 -7.68
C GLU A 89 3.97 0.64 -6.39
N LEU A 90 3.73 -0.12 -5.31
CA LEU A 90 4.54 -0.02 -4.10
C LEU A 90 6.01 -0.41 -4.36
N ALA A 91 6.25 -1.48 -5.11
CA ALA A 91 7.62 -1.86 -5.51
C ALA A 91 8.28 -0.80 -6.40
N GLU A 92 7.52 -0.18 -7.31
CA GLU A 92 7.97 0.95 -8.15
C GLU A 92 8.41 2.13 -7.27
N ASP A 93 7.55 2.58 -6.36
CA ASP A 93 7.83 3.72 -5.48
C ASP A 93 9.03 3.45 -4.57
N ALA A 94 9.10 2.26 -3.96
CA ALA A 94 10.23 1.89 -3.10
C ALA A 94 11.55 1.85 -3.87
N ALA A 95 11.56 1.32 -5.10
CA ALA A 95 12.75 1.29 -5.95
C ALA A 95 13.21 2.69 -6.35
N GLN A 96 12.28 3.62 -6.65
CA GLN A 96 12.59 5.02 -6.93
C GLN A 96 13.21 5.74 -5.72
N GLU A 97 12.89 5.28 -4.52
CA GLU A 97 13.51 5.74 -3.28
C GLU A 97 14.82 5.01 -2.95
N ASN A 98 15.32 4.11 -3.81
CA ASN A 98 16.55 3.32 -3.62
C ASN A 98 16.46 2.33 -2.44
N VAL A 99 15.24 1.83 -2.16
CA VAL A 99 15.05 0.64 -1.33
C VAL A 99 15.46 -0.58 -2.15
N ARG A 100 16.34 -1.41 -1.58
CA ARG A 100 16.89 -2.61 -2.21
C ARG A 100 16.19 -3.88 -1.74
N TYR A 101 15.63 -3.84 -0.55
CA TYR A 101 14.87 -4.95 0.02
C TYR A 101 13.68 -4.42 0.81
N MET A 102 12.50 -4.97 0.58
CA MET A 102 11.26 -4.56 1.24
C MET A 102 10.43 -5.77 1.69
N GLU A 103 9.96 -5.77 2.93
CA GLU A 103 9.01 -6.75 3.44
C GLU A 103 7.62 -6.10 3.56
N VAL A 104 6.77 -6.37 2.56
CA VAL A 104 5.42 -5.81 2.49
C VAL A 104 4.51 -6.59 3.42
N ARG A 105 3.84 -5.87 4.31
CA ARG A 105 2.86 -6.43 5.24
C ARG A 105 1.45 -6.02 4.88
N TYR A 106 0.51 -6.93 5.09
CA TYR A 106 -0.92 -6.69 4.92
C TYR A 106 -1.70 -7.82 5.58
N SER A 107 -3.01 -7.61 5.75
CA SER A 107 -3.90 -8.60 6.32
C SER A 107 -4.87 -9.12 5.25
N PRO A 108 -4.72 -10.36 4.75
CA PRO A 108 -5.58 -10.89 3.71
C PRO A 108 -7.07 -10.86 4.07
N ILE A 109 -7.41 -11.00 5.36
CA ILE A 109 -8.82 -11.01 5.81
C ILE A 109 -9.55 -9.68 5.53
N LEU A 110 -8.83 -8.57 5.36
CA LEU A 110 -9.42 -7.27 5.01
C LEU A 110 -9.87 -7.18 3.54
N HIS A 111 -9.50 -8.16 2.71
CA HIS A 111 -9.75 -8.16 1.27
C HIS A 111 -10.77 -9.23 0.83
N THR A 112 -11.51 -9.80 1.78
CA THR A 112 -12.46 -10.90 1.52
C THR A 112 -13.90 -10.43 1.31
N HIS A 113 -14.22 -9.13 1.43
CA HIS A 113 -15.60 -8.65 1.43
C HIS A 113 -16.34 -8.90 0.10
N LYS A 114 -15.62 -9.05 -1.01
CA LYS A 114 -16.19 -9.44 -2.32
C LYS A 114 -15.94 -10.91 -2.70
N GLY A 115 -15.60 -11.76 -1.73
CA GLY A 115 -15.56 -13.22 -1.89
C GLY A 115 -14.23 -13.80 -2.37
N LEU A 116 -13.14 -13.02 -2.39
CA LEU A 116 -11.81 -13.57 -2.63
C LEU A 116 -11.40 -14.52 -1.50
N LYS A 117 -10.75 -15.63 -1.85
CA LYS A 117 -10.09 -16.51 -0.88
C LYS A 117 -8.77 -15.89 -0.41
N LEU A 118 -8.35 -16.17 0.82
CA LEU A 118 -7.07 -15.68 1.38
C LEU A 118 -5.87 -16.04 0.49
N THR A 119 -5.89 -17.21 -0.15
CA THR A 119 -4.87 -17.66 -1.10
C THR A 119 -4.87 -16.85 -2.39
N GLU A 120 -6.04 -16.43 -2.87
CA GLU A 120 -6.16 -15.60 -4.07
C GLU A 120 -5.66 -14.18 -3.84
N ILE A 121 -5.97 -13.62 -2.67
CA ILE A 121 -5.46 -12.32 -2.23
C ILE A 121 -3.93 -12.38 -2.15
N SER A 122 -3.40 -13.41 -1.49
CA SER A 122 -1.96 -13.56 -1.32
C SER A 122 -1.23 -13.76 -2.63
N GLN A 123 -1.80 -14.56 -3.54
CA GLN A 123 -1.23 -14.74 -4.88
C GLN A 123 -1.22 -13.44 -5.67
N ALA A 124 -2.30 -12.64 -5.63
CA ALA A 124 -2.36 -11.36 -6.34
C ALA A 124 -1.28 -10.38 -5.88
N VAL A 125 -1.06 -10.26 -4.57
CA VAL A 125 0.01 -9.42 -4.01
C VAL A 125 1.38 -9.94 -4.42
N ILE A 126 1.65 -11.24 -4.29
CA ILE A 126 2.91 -11.86 -4.70
C ILE A 126 3.18 -11.64 -6.20
N ASP A 127 2.17 -11.77 -7.05
CA ASP A 127 2.31 -11.57 -8.50
C ASP A 127 2.67 -10.12 -8.84
N GLY A 128 2.08 -9.16 -8.14
CA GLY A 128 2.38 -7.73 -8.28
C GLY A 128 3.81 -7.40 -7.83
N LEU A 129 4.21 -7.89 -6.65
CA LEU A 129 5.57 -7.72 -6.14
C LEU A 129 6.62 -8.37 -7.06
N LYS A 130 6.39 -9.63 -7.49
CA LYS A 130 7.28 -10.32 -8.43
C LYS A 130 7.38 -9.61 -9.77
N GLN A 131 6.31 -8.95 -10.21
CA GLN A 131 6.39 -8.10 -11.40
C GLN A 131 7.26 -6.87 -11.12
N GLY A 132 7.07 -6.20 -9.99
CA GLY A 132 7.93 -5.10 -9.55
C GLY A 132 9.41 -5.48 -9.48
N GLU A 133 9.74 -6.67 -8.94
CA GLU A 133 11.15 -7.15 -8.91
C GLU A 133 11.76 -7.40 -10.28
N ARG A 134 10.94 -7.69 -11.31
CA ARG A 134 11.44 -7.87 -12.68
C ARG A 134 11.70 -6.53 -13.36
N ASP A 135 10.84 -5.57 -13.10
CA ASP A 135 10.82 -4.29 -13.79
C ASP A 135 11.71 -3.25 -13.07
N PHE A 136 11.98 -3.44 -11.77
CA PHE A 136 12.73 -2.53 -10.91
C PHE A 136 13.83 -3.24 -10.10
N ASP A 137 14.88 -2.50 -9.74
CA ASP A 137 16.05 -3.03 -9.01
C ASP A 137 15.83 -3.12 -7.49
N ILE A 138 14.89 -3.98 -7.09
CA ILE A 138 14.44 -4.23 -5.72
C ILE A 138 14.14 -5.73 -5.49
N LYS A 139 14.28 -6.18 -4.24
CA LYS A 139 13.79 -7.47 -3.75
C LYS A 139 12.67 -7.31 -2.74
N THR A 140 11.72 -8.22 -2.75
CA THR A 140 10.50 -8.13 -1.95
C THR A 140 10.22 -9.42 -1.19
N GLY A 141 9.63 -9.28 -0.01
CA GLY A 141 9.07 -10.34 0.81
C GLY A 141 7.66 -9.98 1.26
N VAL A 142 6.92 -10.98 1.77
CA VAL A 142 5.56 -10.79 2.30
C VAL A 142 5.51 -11.20 3.77
N ILE A 143 4.87 -10.36 4.58
CA ILE A 143 4.48 -10.66 5.96
C ILE A 143 2.95 -10.66 6.02
N ILE A 144 2.36 -11.80 6.40
CA ILE A 144 0.92 -11.90 6.63
C ILE A 144 0.60 -11.44 8.05
N CYS A 145 -0.27 -10.45 8.17
CA CYS A 145 -0.71 -9.91 9.46
C CYS A 145 -2.07 -10.47 9.86
N GLY A 146 -2.23 -10.76 11.15
CA GLY A 146 -3.55 -10.91 11.78
C GLY A 146 -4.04 -9.57 12.32
N ILE A 147 -5.35 -9.33 12.25
CA ILE A 147 -5.97 -8.14 12.87
C ILE A 147 -6.39 -8.50 14.27
N ARG A 148 -5.70 -7.95 15.27
CA ARG A 148 -5.92 -8.23 16.70
C ARG A 148 -7.36 -7.99 17.21
N ASN A 149 -8.16 -7.21 16.47
CA ASN A 149 -9.53 -6.86 16.84
C ASN A 149 -10.58 -7.70 16.07
N MET A 150 -10.14 -8.68 15.28
CA MET A 150 -11.01 -9.61 14.57
C MET A 150 -10.88 -11.02 15.18
N ASP A 151 -11.98 -11.77 15.12
CA ASP A 151 -11.95 -13.18 15.52
C ASP A 151 -11.04 -13.99 14.58
N PRO A 152 -10.39 -15.06 15.09
CA PRO A 152 -9.52 -15.94 14.31
C PRO A 152 -10.20 -16.63 13.13
#